data_AF-A0A377TSR6-F1
#
_entry.id   AF-A0A377TSR6-F1
#
_cell.length_a   1.000
_cell.length_b   1.000
_cell.length_c   1.000
_cell.angle_alpha   90.00
_cell.angle_beta   90.00
_cell.angle_gamma   90.00
#
_symmetry.space_group_name_H-M   'P 1'
#
loop_
_entity.id
_entity.type
_entity.pdbx_description
1 polymer ?
#
loop_
_entity_poly.entity_id
_entity_poly.type
_entity_poly.pdbx_seq_one_letter_code
_entity_poly.pdbx_strand_id
1 'polypeptide(L)' 'MAEYEGIQADIFDHVFAVVDEFGLRIHQTPTGNDIRALTGAFSR' A
#
# COMPACT_ATOMS: atom_id res chain seq x y z
N MET A 1 -15.80 -13.79 -9.12
CA MET A 1 -14.98 -12.88 -8.30
C MET A 1 -13.49 -13.05 -8.59
N ALA A 2 -12.98 -14.28 -8.77
CA ALA A 2 -11.57 -14.52 -9.09
C ALA A 2 -11.07 -13.96 -10.45
N GLU A 3 -11.93 -13.85 -11.47
CA GLU A 3 -11.51 -13.33 -12.79
C GLU A 3 -11.14 -11.85 -12.76
N TYR A 4 -11.89 -11.04 -12.00
CA TYR A 4 -11.60 -9.62 -11.81
C TYR A 4 -10.38 -9.39 -10.93
N GLU A 5 -10.06 -10.34 -10.04
CA GLU A 5 -8.88 -10.27 -9.17
C GLU A 5 -7.59 -10.34 -9.97
N GLY A 6 -7.50 -11.25 -10.94
CA GLY A 6 -6.33 -11.34 -11.82
C GLY A 6 -6.12 -10.07 -12.65
N ILE A 7 -7.21 -9.56 -13.24
CA ILE A 7 -7.17 -8.29 -14.00
C ILE A 7 -6.73 -7.13 -13.10
N GLN A 8 -7.23 -7.06 -11.87
CA GLN A 8 -6.85 -6.01 -10.92
C GLN A 8 -5.37 -6.12 -10.52
N ALA A 9 -4.87 -7.33 -10.26
CA ALA A 9 -3.46 -7.56 -9.92
C ALA A 9 -2.54 -7.07 -11.05
N ASP A 10 -2.81 -7.46 -12.29
CA ASP A 10 -2.02 -7.05 -13.45
C ASP A 10 -2.00 -5.51 -13.62
N ILE A 11 -3.14 -4.85 -13.38
CA ILE A 11 -3.23 -3.38 -13.43
C ILE A 11 -2.39 -2.75 -12.33
N PHE A 12 -2.51 -3.22 -11.08
CA PHE A 12 -1.76 -2.65 -9.96
C PHE A 12 -0.26 -2.88 -10.10
N ASP A 13 0.17 -4.06 -10.55
CA ASP A 13 1.58 -4.37 -10.80
C ASP A 13 2.19 -3.43 -11.84
N HIS A 14 1.46 -3.17 -12.94
CA HIS A 14 1.93 -2.23 -13.95
C HIS A 14 2.02 -0.79 -13.42
N VAL A 15 0.98 -0.32 -12.72
CA VAL A 15 0.97 1.04 -12.14
C VAL A 15 2.10 1.21 -11.12
N PHE A 16 2.36 0.21 -10.28
CA PHE A 16 3.44 0.25 -9.29
C PHE A 16 4.83 0.26 -9.93
N ALA A 17 5.00 -0.41 -11.08
CA ALA A 17 6.28 -0.40 -11.79
C ALA A 17 6.66 0.97 -12.37
N VAL A 18 5.68 1.79 -12.75
CA VAL A 18 5.92 3.06 -13.46
C VAL A 18 5.70 4.30 -12.58
N VAL A 19 5.10 4.18 -11.39
CA VAL A 19 4.71 5.31 -10.54
C VAL A 19 5.86 6.28 -10.22
N ASP A 20 7.06 5.75 -10.01
CA ASP A 20 8.25 6.53 -9.66
C ASP A 20 8.75 7.39 -10.84
N GLU A 21 8.48 6.97 -12.09
CA GLU A 21 8.85 7.74 -13.29
C GLU A 21 8.08 9.05 -13.39
N PHE A 22 6.90 9.11 -12.78
CA PHE A 22 6.05 10.31 -12.71
C PHE A 22 6.36 11.18 -11.49
N GLY A 23 7.38 10.84 -10.69
CA GLY A 23 7.67 11.52 -9.43
C GLY A 23 6.56 11.37 -8.38
N LEU A 24 5.69 10.37 -8.56
CA LEU A 24 4.63 10.02 -7.63
C LEU A 24 5.17 9.05 -6.57
N ARG A 25 4.46 8.93 -5.44
CA ARG A 25 4.78 7.95 -4.40
C ARG A 25 3.51 7.23 -3.99
N ILE A 26 3.65 5.93 -3.70
CA ILE A 26 2.55 5.13 -3.19
C ILE A 26 2.10 5.67 -1.83
N HIS A 27 0.85 6.10 -1.76
CA HIS A 27 0.24 6.47 -0.50
C HIS A 27 -0.13 5.21 0.29
N GLN A 28 0.45 5.07 1.48
CA GLN A 28 0.01 4.09 2.47
C GLN A 28 -0.59 4.86 3.65
N THR A 29 -1.88 4.65 3.88
CA THR A 29 -2.51 5.16 5.10
C THR A 29 -2.13 4.23 6.25
N PRO A 30 -1.65 4.75 7.40
CA PRO A 30 -1.38 3.92 8.56
C PRO A 30 -2.65 3.18 8.98
N THR A 31 -2.50 1.91 9.28
CA THR A 31 -3.59 1.09 9.81
C THR A 31 -3.69 1.25 11.33
N GLY A 32 -4.80 0.78 11.91
CA GLY A 32 -4.94 0.71 13.36
C GLY A 32 -3.84 -0.13 14.02
N ASN A 33 -3.20 -1.06 13.30
CA ASN A 33 -2.09 -1.84 13.83
C ASN A 33 -0.81 -1.02 13.97
N ASP A 34 -0.52 -0.17 12.98
CA ASP A 34 0.63 0.73 12.99
C ASP A 34 0.51 1.75 14.13
N ILE A 35 -0.71 2.28 14.34
CA ILE A 35 -0.99 3.20 15.44
C ILE A 35 -0.78 2.52 16.80
N ARG A 36 -1.27 1.28 16.98
CA ARG A 36 -1.05 0.53 18.22
C ARG A 36 0.43 0.26 18.48
N ALA A 37 1.19 -0.11 17.45
CA ALA A 37 2.63 -0.33 17.55
C ALA A 37 3.37 0.96 17.97
N LEU A 38 2.98 2.11 17.42
CA LEU A 38 3.50 3.41 17.83
C LEU A 38 3.17 3.72 19.30
N THR A 39 1.93 3.52 19.75
CA THR A 39 1.56 3.74 21.16
C THR A 39 2.33 2.84 22.12
N GLY A 40 2.61 1.60 21.74
CA GLY A 40 3.43 0.67 22.52
C GLY A 40 4.91 1.06 22.56
N ALA A 41 5.42 1.69 21.50
CA ALA A 41 6.79 2.21 21.45
C ALA A 41 7.00 3.44 22.33
N PHE A 42 5.99 4.31 22.49
CA PHE A 42 6.05 5.49 23.37
C PHE A 42 5.80 5.20 24.85
N SER A 43 5.26 4.02 25.19
CA SER A 43 4.96 3.63 26.58
C SER A 43 6.13 2.88 27.27
N ARG A 44 7.31 2.82 26.64
CA ARG A 44 8.51 2.19 27.20
C ARG A 44 9.52 3.23 27.67
#